data_AF-A0A6A4H5J9-F1
#
_entry.id   AF-A0A6A4H5J9-F1
#
_cell.length_a   1.000
_cell.length_b   1.000
_cell.length_c   1.000
_cell.angle_alpha   90.00
_cell.angle_beta   90.00
_cell.angle_gamma   90.00
#
_symmetry.space_group_name_H-M   'P 1'
#
loop_
_entity.id
_entity.type
_entity.pdbx_description
1 polymer ?
#
loop_
_entity_poly.entity_id
_entity_poly.type
_entity_poly.pdbx_seq_one_letter_code
_entity_poly.pdbx_strand_id
1 'polypeptide(L)'
;MFFVLLLAPVIGVHLYSDWKNADGPAVRERERRRAQWDAEDRKREIKRAQWDAEDRARLEDEEHRNRTALYWEGPSPDNTCLRYGARMYSARLMNIPVRVDGKKWCQETEIIIHGDLIAKPDFCNDKSGEIFGHWLRLNEPTCTTIWEEFTDKGCVAPGSGKRRIDAKLGLLQYIDGSWREMCSTTPADFWGHHLAGPDSCVNTGAGVWGIWVVEDEEC
;
A
#
# COMPACT_ATOMS: atom_id res chain seq x y z
N MET A 1 -13.73 -112.30 -16.92
CA MET A 1 -13.54 -111.97 -15.49
C MET A 1 -12.52 -110.83 -15.43
N PHE A 2 -12.79 -109.83 -14.59
CA PHE A 2 -12.00 -108.61 -14.30
C PHE A 2 -12.15 -107.37 -15.20
N PHE A 3 -13.16 -106.58 -14.80
CA PHE A 3 -13.15 -105.11 -14.75
C PHE A 3 -11.87 -104.57 -14.09
N VAL A 4 -11.21 -103.58 -14.71
CA VAL A 4 -10.36 -102.62 -13.99
C VAL A 4 -10.66 -101.20 -14.50
N LEU A 5 -11.59 -100.57 -13.78
CA LEU A 5 -11.67 -99.15 -13.39
C LEU A 5 -10.82 -98.13 -14.16
N LEU A 6 -11.45 -97.46 -15.13
CA LEU A 6 -11.12 -96.08 -15.51
C LEU A 6 -12.06 -95.14 -14.76
N LEU A 7 -11.70 -94.75 -13.53
CA LEU A 7 -12.41 -93.70 -12.78
C LEU A 7 -11.41 -92.71 -12.17
N ALA A 8 -10.87 -91.83 -13.01
CA ALA A 8 -10.36 -90.53 -12.61
C ALA A 8 -10.39 -89.61 -13.84
N PRO A 9 -11.40 -88.73 -13.98
CA PRO A 9 -11.15 -87.33 -13.61
C PRO A 9 -12.39 -86.53 -13.14
N VAL A 10 -13.50 -87.17 -12.73
CA VAL A 10 -14.73 -86.41 -12.40
C VAL A 10 -14.67 -85.75 -11.01
N ILE A 11 -13.93 -86.33 -10.06
CA ILE A 11 -13.82 -85.79 -8.69
C ILE A 11 -12.92 -84.53 -8.64
N GLY A 12 -11.90 -84.45 -9.51
CA GLY A 12 -10.99 -83.30 -9.57
C GLY A 12 -11.64 -82.03 -10.13
N VAL A 13 -12.59 -82.16 -11.07
CA VAL A 13 -13.26 -81.01 -11.70
C VAL A 13 -14.28 -80.38 -10.76
N HIS A 14 -15.03 -81.18 -9.98
CA HIS A 14 -15.96 -80.63 -8.99
C HIS A 14 -15.24 -79.90 -7.85
N LEU A 15 -14.17 -80.49 -7.30
CA LEU A 15 -13.38 -79.85 -6.24
C LEU A 15 -12.67 -78.55 -6.70
N TYR A 16 -12.20 -78.49 -7.95
CA TYR A 16 -11.59 -77.27 -8.52
C TYR A 16 -12.63 -76.17 -8.79
N SER A 17 -13.83 -76.54 -9.23
CA SER A 17 -14.94 -75.58 -9.42
C SER A 17 -15.47 -75.04 -8.09
N ASP A 18 -15.55 -75.87 -7.07
CA ASP A 18 -15.99 -75.46 -5.73
C ASP A 18 -14.94 -74.60 -5.01
N TRP A 19 -13.64 -74.85 -5.21
CA TRP A 19 -12.58 -73.99 -4.67
C TRP A 19 -12.57 -72.59 -5.34
N LYS A 20 -12.72 -72.51 -6.66
CA LYS A 20 -12.88 -71.21 -7.37
C LYS A 20 -14.17 -70.48 -7.00
N ASN A 21 -15.23 -71.21 -6.66
CA ASN A 21 -16.52 -70.63 -6.23
C ASN A 21 -16.53 -70.23 -4.75
N ALA A 22 -15.71 -70.85 -3.89
CA ALA A 22 -15.61 -70.56 -2.47
C ALA A 22 -14.90 -69.21 -2.16
N ASP A 23 -13.93 -68.80 -2.99
CA ASP A 23 -13.22 -67.52 -2.83
C ASP A 23 -13.99 -66.32 -3.39
N GLY A 24 -14.91 -66.54 -4.33
CA GLY A 24 -15.69 -65.49 -4.99
C GLY A 24 -16.50 -64.61 -4.02
N PRO A 25 -17.27 -65.17 -3.08
CA PRO A 25 -18.02 -64.41 -2.08
C PRO A 25 -17.11 -63.55 -1.19
N ALA A 26 -15.99 -64.10 -0.70
CA ALA A 26 -15.07 -63.41 0.19
C ALA A 26 -14.29 -62.28 -0.51
N VAL A 27 -13.93 -62.45 -1.79
CA VAL A 27 -13.34 -61.39 -2.61
C VAL A 27 -14.33 -60.25 -2.84
N ARG A 28 -15.59 -60.55 -3.23
CA ARG A 28 -16.64 -59.55 -3.43
C ARG A 28 -16.95 -58.75 -2.16
N GLU A 29 -16.91 -59.40 -0.99
CA GLU A 29 -17.10 -58.72 0.28
C GLU A 29 -15.96 -57.73 0.60
N ARG A 30 -14.70 -58.12 0.35
CA ARG A 30 -13.54 -57.23 0.50
C ARG A 30 -13.61 -56.02 -0.44
N GLU A 31 -14.01 -56.23 -1.69
CA GLU A 31 -14.20 -55.14 -2.66
C GLU A 31 -15.31 -54.20 -2.25
N ARG A 32 -16.46 -54.71 -1.77
CA ARG A 32 -17.55 -53.88 -1.22
C ARG A 32 -17.09 -53.07 -0.03
N ARG A 33 -16.34 -53.67 0.90
CA ARG A 33 -15.75 -52.96 2.04
C ARG A 33 -14.79 -51.88 1.55
N ARG A 34 -13.87 -52.17 0.62
CA ARG A 34 -12.96 -51.15 0.06
C ARG A 34 -13.74 -50.02 -0.61
N ALA A 35 -14.72 -50.33 -1.46
CA ALA A 35 -15.55 -49.33 -2.11
C ALA A 35 -16.37 -48.49 -1.11
N GLN A 36 -16.84 -49.11 -0.02
CA GLN A 36 -17.51 -48.40 1.07
C GLN A 36 -16.54 -47.46 1.79
N TRP A 37 -15.34 -47.94 2.12
CA TRP A 37 -14.30 -47.12 2.75
C TRP A 37 -13.89 -45.96 1.85
N ASP A 38 -13.64 -46.20 0.56
CA ASP A 38 -13.32 -45.16 -0.42
C ASP A 38 -14.46 -44.14 -0.55
N ALA A 39 -15.72 -44.59 -0.50
CA ALA A 39 -16.88 -43.71 -0.52
C ALA A 39 -17.02 -42.90 0.77
N GLU A 40 -16.72 -43.48 1.93
CA GLU A 40 -16.69 -42.79 3.22
C GLU A 40 -15.57 -41.75 3.27
N ASP A 41 -14.38 -42.08 2.78
CA ASP A 41 -13.25 -41.15 2.71
C ASP A 41 -13.54 -40.00 1.74
N ARG A 42 -14.11 -40.27 0.56
CA ARG A 42 -14.59 -39.20 -0.34
C ARG A 42 -15.62 -38.29 0.33
N LYS A 43 -16.56 -38.85 1.11
CA LYS A 43 -17.53 -38.05 1.88
C LYS A 43 -16.85 -37.19 2.94
N ARG A 44 -15.82 -37.70 3.62
CA ARG A 44 -15.03 -36.95 4.61
C ARG A 44 -14.25 -35.82 3.95
N GLU A 45 -13.65 -36.06 2.79
CA GLU A 45 -12.94 -35.05 2.00
C GLU A 45 -13.88 -33.94 1.52
N ILE A 46 -15.02 -34.29 0.92
CA ILE A 46 -16.03 -33.30 0.50
C ILE A 46 -16.51 -32.48 1.69
N LYS A 47 -16.80 -33.13 2.83
CA LYS A 47 -17.23 -32.44 4.04
C LYS A 47 -16.14 -31.50 4.56
N ARG A 48 -14.87 -31.91 4.57
CA ARG A 48 -13.76 -31.04 4.97
C ARG A 48 -13.63 -29.84 4.04
N ALA A 49 -13.67 -30.06 2.72
CA ALA A 49 -13.61 -28.99 1.74
C ALA A 49 -14.79 -28.01 1.87
N GLN A 50 -16.00 -28.50 2.19
CA GLN A 50 -17.16 -27.65 2.49
C GLN A 50 -16.92 -26.79 3.74
N TRP A 51 -16.44 -27.39 4.83
CA TRP A 51 -16.13 -26.65 6.05
C TRP A 51 -15.04 -25.60 5.84
N ASP A 52 -13.97 -25.92 5.10
CA ASP A 52 -12.89 -24.99 4.79
C ASP A 52 -13.37 -23.83 3.89
N ALA A 53 -14.28 -24.10 2.95
CA ALA A 53 -14.88 -23.08 2.09
C ALA A 53 -15.84 -22.16 2.86
N GLU A 54 -16.67 -22.73 3.74
CA GLU A 54 -17.56 -21.97 4.63
C GLU A 54 -16.76 -21.07 5.58
N ASP A 55 -15.67 -21.58 6.16
CA ASP A 55 -14.80 -20.81 7.05
C ASP A 55 -14.15 -19.64 6.30
N ARG A 56 -13.64 -19.87 5.09
CA ARG A 56 -13.07 -18.81 4.24
C ARG A 56 -14.09 -17.74 3.90
N ALA A 57 -15.29 -18.13 3.46
CA ALA A 57 -16.36 -17.19 3.12
C ALA A 57 -16.74 -16.32 4.33
N ARG A 58 -16.77 -16.91 5.53
CA ARG A 58 -17.01 -16.19 6.79
C ARG A 58 -15.92 -15.15 7.08
N LEU A 59 -14.65 -15.52 6.93
CA LEU A 59 -13.52 -14.61 7.15
C LEU A 59 -13.51 -13.46 6.14
N GLU A 60 -13.79 -13.74 4.86
CA GLU A 60 -13.89 -12.72 3.81
C GLU A 60 -15.03 -11.73 4.07
N ASP A 61 -16.20 -12.22 4.52
CA ASP A 61 -17.35 -11.40 4.87
C ASP A 61 -17.10 -10.54 6.13
N GLU A 62 -16.38 -11.08 7.12
CA GLU A 62 -15.92 -10.31 8.28
C GLU A 62 -14.91 -9.22 7.89
N GLU A 63 -13.92 -9.54 7.06
CA GLU A 63 -12.96 -8.57 6.54
C GLU A 63 -13.65 -7.48 5.73
N HIS A 64 -14.60 -7.85 4.87
CA HIS A 64 -15.37 -6.91 4.08
C HIS A 64 -16.16 -5.94 4.97
N ARG A 65 -16.91 -6.44 5.96
CA ARG A 65 -17.63 -5.62 6.93
C ARG A 65 -16.70 -4.67 7.66
N ASN A 66 -15.58 -5.19 8.18
CA ASN A 66 -14.59 -4.39 8.88
C ASN A 66 -14.07 -3.26 8.00
N ARG A 67 -13.68 -3.57 6.75
CA ARG A 67 -13.20 -2.56 5.79
C ARG A 67 -14.23 -1.47 5.52
N THR A 68 -15.50 -1.86 5.31
CA THR A 68 -16.58 -0.90 5.02
C THR A 68 -16.98 -0.04 6.22
N ALA A 69 -16.64 -0.45 7.44
CA ALA A 69 -16.89 0.31 8.65
C ALA A 69 -15.80 1.35 8.96
N LEU A 70 -14.62 1.20 8.38
CA LEU A 70 -13.51 2.14 8.53
C LEU A 70 -13.79 3.45 7.77
N TYR A 71 -13.46 4.56 8.40
CA TYR A 71 -13.50 5.87 7.75
C TYR A 71 -12.49 6.82 8.38
N TRP A 72 -12.11 7.84 7.63
CA TRP A 72 -11.25 8.92 8.13
C TRP A 72 -12.10 9.98 8.83
N GLU A 73 -11.66 10.51 9.98
CA GLU A 73 -12.29 11.65 10.70
C GLU A 73 -12.30 12.96 9.88
N GLY A 74 -11.78 12.93 8.66
CA GLY A 74 -11.63 14.06 7.76
C GLY A 74 -10.16 14.52 7.70
N PRO A 75 -9.68 14.93 6.52
CA PRO A 75 -8.31 15.42 6.38
C PRO A 75 -8.17 16.79 7.03
N SER A 76 -7.21 16.91 7.94
CA SER A 76 -6.81 18.16 8.57
C SER A 76 -5.45 18.61 8.01
N PRO A 77 -5.33 19.83 7.46
CA PRO A 77 -4.04 20.37 7.06
C PRO A 77 -3.16 20.61 8.27
N ASP A 78 -1.87 20.33 8.15
CA ASP A 78 -0.89 20.82 9.10
C ASP A 78 -0.88 22.36 9.11
N ASN A 79 -0.66 22.93 10.29
CA ASN A 79 -0.64 24.39 10.48
C ASN A 79 0.53 25.07 9.75
N THR A 80 1.51 24.28 9.29
CA THR A 80 2.78 24.76 8.72
C THR A 80 2.92 24.28 7.29
N CYS A 81 3.46 25.14 6.42
CA CYS A 81 3.85 24.70 5.08
C CYS A 81 5.19 23.97 5.16
N LEU A 82 5.32 22.88 4.41
CA LEU A 82 6.58 22.13 4.38
C LEU A 82 7.61 22.79 3.48
N ARG A 83 7.15 23.30 2.33
CA ARG A 83 7.93 24.00 1.30
C ARG A 83 6.97 24.68 0.33
N TYR A 84 7.49 25.39 -0.67
CA TYR A 84 6.67 26.04 -1.70
C TYR A 84 5.69 25.06 -2.34
N GLY A 85 4.42 25.44 -2.33
CA GLY A 85 3.30 24.69 -2.85
C GLY A 85 3.03 23.36 -2.14
N ALA A 86 3.62 23.08 -0.96
CA ALA A 86 3.48 21.77 -0.32
C ALA A 86 3.02 21.84 1.13
N ARG A 87 2.03 21.02 1.46
CA ARG A 87 1.49 20.86 2.83
C ARG A 87 1.23 19.39 3.14
N MET A 88 1.45 19.02 4.40
CA MET A 88 1.05 17.73 4.92
C MET A 88 -0.41 17.78 5.40
N TYR A 89 -1.16 16.74 5.12
CA TYR A 89 -2.48 16.51 5.68
C TYR A 89 -2.44 15.28 6.57
N SER A 90 -3.17 15.33 7.68
CA SER A 90 -3.31 14.24 8.62
C SER A 90 -4.79 13.89 8.81
N ALA A 91 -5.11 12.62 8.99
CA ALA A 91 -6.46 12.20 9.36
C ALA A 91 -6.39 10.98 10.26
N ARG A 92 -7.27 10.91 11.25
CA ARG A 92 -7.40 9.76 12.14
C ARG A 92 -8.28 8.70 11.50
N LEU A 93 -7.84 7.44 11.54
CA LEU A 93 -8.64 6.29 11.11
C LEU A 93 -9.57 5.84 12.23
N MET A 94 -10.86 5.78 11.92
CA MET A 94 -11.93 5.43 12.86
C MET A 94 -12.41 4.00 12.67
N ASN A 95 -13.06 3.44 13.70
CA ASN A 95 -13.66 2.10 13.72
C ASN A 95 -12.70 0.93 13.45
N ILE A 96 -11.42 1.09 13.82
CA ILE A 96 -10.44 0.02 13.69
C ILE A 96 -10.88 -1.17 14.57
N PRO A 97 -11.04 -2.38 14.01
CA PRO A 97 -11.39 -3.55 14.79
C PRO A 97 -10.40 -3.80 15.94
N VAL A 98 -10.85 -4.40 17.04
CA VAL A 98 -9.96 -4.71 18.15
C VAL A 98 -9.01 -5.84 17.75
N ARG A 99 -7.73 -5.75 18.14
CA ARG A 99 -6.69 -6.78 17.90
C ARG A 99 -6.27 -7.01 16.44
N VAL A 100 -6.56 -6.08 15.53
CA VAL A 100 -6.02 -6.11 14.16
C VAL A 100 -4.87 -5.10 13.99
N ASP A 101 -4.06 -5.30 12.97
CA ASP A 101 -3.00 -4.36 12.61
C ASP A 101 -3.61 -3.10 11.99
N GLY A 102 -3.77 -2.05 12.80
CA GLY A 102 -4.30 -0.76 12.35
C GLY A 102 -3.43 -0.08 11.28
N LYS A 103 -2.12 -0.35 11.24
CA LYS A 103 -1.25 0.19 10.18
C LYS A 103 -1.57 -0.42 8.82
N LYS A 104 -1.88 -1.72 8.76
CA LYS A 104 -2.32 -2.37 7.51
C LYS A 104 -3.56 -1.67 6.96
N TRP A 105 -4.58 -1.50 7.80
CA TRP A 105 -5.82 -0.83 7.41
C TRP A 105 -5.60 0.62 6.97
N CYS A 106 -4.73 1.35 7.66
CA CYS A 106 -4.37 2.71 7.28
C CYS A 106 -3.75 2.80 5.87
N GLN A 107 -2.91 1.82 5.49
CA GLN A 107 -2.29 1.77 4.16
C GLN A 107 -3.24 1.33 3.03
N GLU A 108 -4.42 0.79 3.37
CA GLU A 108 -5.39 0.25 2.42
C GLU A 108 -6.68 1.09 2.34
N THR A 109 -6.85 2.08 3.22
CA THR A 109 -8.06 2.91 3.27
C THR A 109 -7.87 4.21 2.47
N GLU A 110 -8.67 4.39 1.44
CA GLU A 110 -8.67 5.60 0.59
C GLU A 110 -9.28 6.82 1.30
N ILE A 111 -8.91 8.03 0.86
CA ILE A 111 -9.44 9.30 1.37
C ILE A 111 -9.68 10.28 0.21
N ILE A 112 -10.58 11.24 0.40
CA ILE A 112 -10.75 12.37 -0.52
C ILE A 112 -10.11 13.62 0.09
N ILE A 113 -9.16 14.24 -0.60
CA ILE A 113 -8.56 15.53 -0.22
C ILE A 113 -8.71 16.48 -1.41
N HIS A 114 -9.31 17.65 -1.21
CA HIS A 114 -9.59 18.64 -2.27
C HIS A 114 -10.39 18.10 -3.47
N GLY A 115 -11.19 17.05 -3.26
CA GLY A 115 -11.96 16.39 -4.32
C GLY A 115 -11.22 15.27 -5.06
N ASP A 116 -9.91 15.08 -4.80
CA ASP A 116 -9.14 13.98 -5.35
C ASP A 116 -9.26 12.74 -4.48
N LEU A 117 -9.56 11.59 -5.08
CA LEU A 117 -9.49 10.29 -4.42
C LEU A 117 -8.04 9.83 -4.33
N ILE A 118 -7.52 9.67 -3.12
CA ILE A 118 -6.18 9.21 -2.83
C ILE A 118 -6.25 7.80 -2.28
N ALA A 119 -5.65 6.85 -3.02
CA ALA A 119 -5.75 5.43 -2.71
C ALA A 119 -5.07 5.02 -1.39
N LYS A 120 -3.99 5.72 -0.99
CA LYS A 120 -3.23 5.40 0.23
C LYS A 120 -2.49 6.61 0.81
N PRO A 121 -2.23 6.64 2.13
CA PRO A 121 -1.33 7.60 2.75
C PRO A 121 0.14 7.40 2.36
N ASP A 122 0.92 8.47 2.41
CA ASP A 122 2.38 8.42 2.27
C ASP A 122 3.02 7.66 3.43
N PHE A 123 2.49 7.85 4.63
CA PHE A 123 2.86 7.05 5.80
C PHE A 123 1.74 6.98 6.84
N CYS A 124 1.83 5.96 7.69
CA CYS A 124 0.94 5.75 8.82
C CYS A 124 1.73 5.76 10.13
N ASN A 125 1.24 6.48 11.14
CA ASN A 125 1.79 6.40 12.48
C ASN A 125 0.71 6.02 13.51
N ASP A 126 1.19 5.44 14.60
CA ASP A 126 0.40 5.15 15.78
C ASP A 126 0.79 6.18 16.84
N LYS A 127 -0.20 6.94 17.32
CA LYS A 127 -0.07 7.87 18.42
C LYS A 127 -1.01 7.42 19.53
N SER A 128 -0.46 6.83 20.59
CA SER A 128 -1.22 6.42 21.77
C SER A 128 -2.39 5.46 21.48
N GLY A 129 -2.23 4.56 20.50
CA GLY A 129 -3.26 3.61 20.08
C GLY A 129 -4.23 4.17 19.02
N GLU A 130 -4.00 5.40 18.56
CA GLU A 130 -4.75 6.03 17.48
C GLU A 130 -3.91 5.99 16.20
N ILE A 131 -4.50 5.50 15.11
CA ILE A 131 -3.80 5.44 13.83
C ILE A 131 -4.12 6.68 13.01
N PHE A 132 -3.08 7.34 12.51
CA PHE A 132 -3.21 8.45 11.59
C PHE A 132 -2.55 8.11 10.25
N GLY A 133 -3.24 8.47 9.17
CA GLY A 133 -2.68 8.58 7.84
C GLY A 133 -2.15 9.98 7.59
N HIS A 134 -1.10 10.07 6.78
CA HIS A 134 -0.44 11.32 6.41
C HIS A 134 -0.29 11.40 4.89
N TRP A 135 -0.62 12.56 4.31
CA TRP A 135 -0.57 12.81 2.87
C TRP A 135 0.14 14.13 2.56
N LEU A 136 1.26 14.06 1.86
CA LEU A 136 1.93 15.20 1.27
C LEU A 136 1.16 15.64 0.02
N ARG A 137 0.62 16.84 0.07
CA ARG A 137 -0.05 17.47 -1.07
C ARG A 137 0.83 18.55 -1.68
N LEU A 138 0.80 18.62 -3.00
CA LEU A 138 1.50 19.62 -3.82
C LEU A 138 0.49 20.58 -4.44
N ASN A 139 0.99 21.70 -4.96
CA ASN A 139 0.19 22.80 -5.51
C ASN A 139 -0.79 23.40 -4.50
N GLU A 140 -0.41 23.41 -3.22
CA GLU A 140 -1.20 23.99 -2.14
C GLU A 140 -1.15 25.52 -2.19
N PRO A 141 -2.26 26.21 -2.56
CA PRO A 141 -2.23 27.64 -2.84
C PRO A 141 -1.92 28.47 -1.61
N THR A 142 -2.29 27.99 -0.42
CA THR A 142 -1.97 28.64 0.85
C THR A 142 -0.51 28.46 1.27
N CYS A 143 0.25 27.62 0.58
CA CYS A 143 1.69 27.42 0.78
C CYS A 143 2.52 28.03 -0.36
N THR A 144 2.06 29.15 -0.90
CA THR A 144 2.77 29.87 -1.94
C THR A 144 3.42 31.13 -1.37
N THR A 145 4.60 31.43 -1.89
CA THR A 145 5.39 32.63 -1.62
C THR A 145 5.80 33.24 -2.95
N ILE A 146 6.19 34.51 -2.93
CA ILE A 146 6.59 35.21 -4.16
C ILE A 146 7.92 35.91 -3.95
N TRP A 147 8.64 36.18 -5.03
CA TRP A 147 9.81 37.03 -5.01
C TRP A 147 9.43 38.46 -5.32
N GLU A 148 9.73 39.36 -4.40
CA GLU A 148 9.50 40.80 -4.48
C GLU A 148 10.82 41.50 -4.78
N GLU A 149 10.77 42.58 -5.57
CA GLU A 149 11.87 43.55 -5.71
C GLU A 149 13.22 42.94 -6.14
N PHE A 150 13.25 42.22 -7.27
CA PHE A 150 14.52 41.77 -7.88
C PHE A 150 15.48 42.95 -8.08
N THR A 151 16.63 42.87 -7.43
CA THR A 151 17.65 43.90 -7.39
C THR A 151 18.96 43.35 -7.93
N ASP A 152 19.46 43.97 -9.01
CA ASP A 152 20.79 43.70 -9.54
C ASP A 152 21.87 44.28 -8.61
N LYS A 153 22.76 43.41 -8.11
CA LYS A 153 23.91 43.78 -7.26
C LYS A 153 25.21 43.92 -8.06
N GLY A 154 25.16 43.74 -9.38
CA GLY A 154 26.28 43.78 -10.29
C GLY A 154 27.12 42.50 -10.29
N CYS A 155 28.29 42.58 -10.91
CA CYS A 155 29.22 41.45 -11.00
C CYS A 155 29.71 41.01 -9.62
N VAL A 156 29.80 39.70 -9.41
CA VAL A 156 30.33 39.12 -8.16
C VAL A 156 31.79 39.54 -7.96
N ALA A 157 32.57 39.52 -9.04
CA ALA A 157 33.91 40.09 -9.12
C ALA A 157 34.22 40.47 -10.59
N PRO A 158 35.21 41.36 -10.85
CA PRO A 158 35.62 41.68 -12.21
C PRO A 158 36.19 40.46 -12.95
N GLY A 159 35.68 40.14 -14.14
CA GLY A 159 36.12 39.01 -14.96
C GLY A 159 35.65 37.65 -14.44
N SER A 160 34.60 37.63 -13.62
CA SER A 160 34.04 36.41 -13.04
C SER A 160 33.06 35.66 -13.95
N GLY A 161 32.52 36.32 -14.99
CA GLY A 161 31.42 35.78 -15.77
C GLY A 161 30.12 35.64 -14.98
N LYS A 162 30.00 36.25 -13.79
CA LYS A 162 28.89 36.02 -12.86
C LYS A 162 28.33 37.32 -12.28
N ARG A 163 27.00 37.43 -12.29
CA ARG A 163 26.23 38.54 -11.74
C ARG A 163 25.36 38.09 -10.57
N ARG A 164 25.26 38.93 -9.54
CA ARG A 164 24.44 38.67 -8.36
C ARG A 164 23.10 39.40 -8.43
N ILE A 165 22.02 38.66 -8.23
CA ILE A 165 20.66 39.18 -8.10
C ILE A 165 20.11 38.82 -6.73
N ASP A 166 19.48 39.77 -6.05
CA ASP A 166 18.82 39.56 -4.76
C ASP A 166 17.32 39.88 -4.90
N ALA A 167 16.45 39.15 -4.21
CA ALA A 167 15.02 39.45 -4.12
C ALA A 167 14.49 39.10 -2.73
N LYS A 168 13.51 39.87 -2.25
CA LYS A 168 12.87 39.63 -0.96
C LYS A 168 11.78 38.57 -1.10
N LEU A 169 11.69 37.64 -0.15
CA LEU A 169 10.61 36.66 -0.11
C LEU A 169 9.35 37.29 0.49
N GLY A 170 8.34 37.45 -0.35
CA GLY A 170 7.00 37.94 -0.03
C GLY A 170 6.04 36.84 0.34
N LEU A 171 4.91 37.25 0.96
CA LEU A 171 3.82 36.37 1.43
C LEU A 171 4.26 35.23 2.37
N LEU A 172 5.45 35.34 2.94
CA LEU A 172 5.92 34.39 3.94
C LEU A 172 5.04 34.51 5.18
N GLN A 173 4.34 33.43 5.50
CA GLN A 173 3.65 33.30 6.78
C GLN A 173 4.73 33.08 7.85
N TYR A 174 4.83 33.98 8.83
CA TYR A 174 5.86 33.91 9.89
C TYR A 174 5.53 32.91 11.00
N ILE A 175 4.43 32.17 10.85
CA ILE A 175 3.87 31.34 11.92
C ILE A 175 4.70 30.07 12.14
N ASP A 176 5.47 29.65 11.14
CA ASP A 176 5.88 28.25 11.03
C ASP A 176 7.39 27.99 10.99
N GLY A 177 8.26 29.00 11.12
CA GLY A 177 9.72 28.80 11.19
C GLY A 177 10.34 28.13 9.95
N SER A 178 9.51 27.78 8.97
CA SER A 178 9.76 27.09 7.70
C SER A 178 10.38 28.01 6.65
N TRP A 179 10.74 29.24 7.02
CA TRP A 179 11.25 30.26 6.11
C TRP A 179 12.39 29.77 5.23
N ARG A 180 13.23 28.87 5.76
CA ARG A 180 14.36 28.30 5.03
C ARG A 180 13.88 27.42 3.88
N GLU A 181 12.93 26.53 4.14
CA GLU A 181 12.37 25.63 3.12
C GLU A 181 11.51 26.39 2.12
N MET A 182 10.75 27.37 2.58
CA MET A 182 10.00 28.26 1.69
C MET A 182 10.96 29.00 0.77
N CYS A 183 12.01 29.63 1.31
CA CYS A 183 12.99 30.37 0.53
C CYS A 183 13.72 29.49 -0.50
N SER A 184 14.20 28.31 -0.12
CA SER A 184 14.99 27.44 -1.00
C SER A 184 14.18 26.81 -2.13
N THR A 185 12.85 26.75 -2.01
CA THR A 185 11.97 26.06 -2.96
C THR A 185 11.00 26.98 -3.69
N THR A 186 10.98 28.28 -3.38
CA THR A 186 10.15 29.24 -4.11
C THR A 186 10.77 29.49 -5.48
N PRO A 187 10.08 29.12 -6.58
CA PRO A 187 10.62 29.33 -7.91
C PRO A 187 10.70 30.82 -8.25
N ALA A 188 11.65 31.17 -9.11
CA ALA A 188 11.83 32.52 -9.62
C ALA A 188 11.85 32.50 -11.14
N ASP A 189 11.10 33.42 -11.73
CA ASP A 189 11.07 33.63 -13.18
C ASP A 189 11.60 35.04 -13.47
N PHE A 190 12.85 35.14 -13.94
CA PHE A 190 13.44 36.40 -14.39
C PHE A 190 14.44 36.17 -15.52
N TRP A 191 14.61 37.20 -16.38
CA TRP A 191 15.49 37.16 -17.55
C TRP A 191 15.24 35.99 -18.52
N GLY A 192 13.99 35.52 -18.61
CA GLY A 192 13.62 34.40 -19.48
C GLY A 192 14.03 33.03 -18.95
N HIS A 193 14.55 32.95 -17.72
CA HIS A 193 14.91 31.70 -17.06
C HIS A 193 13.90 31.38 -15.95
N HIS A 194 13.54 30.09 -15.88
CA HIS A 194 12.82 29.52 -14.75
C HIS A 194 13.84 28.86 -13.81
N LEU A 195 13.90 29.34 -12.58
CA LEU A 195 14.79 28.81 -11.54
C LEU A 195 13.93 28.17 -10.44
N ALA A 196 14.26 26.95 -10.05
CA ALA A 196 13.51 26.23 -9.01
C ALA A 196 13.62 26.89 -7.62
N GLY A 197 14.62 27.75 -7.42
CA GLY A 197 14.88 28.48 -6.20
C GLY A 197 16.15 29.35 -6.31
N PRO A 198 16.50 30.07 -5.24
CA PRO A 198 17.77 30.80 -5.11
C PRO A 198 18.95 29.87 -4.84
N ASP A 199 20.16 30.33 -5.18
CA ASP A 199 21.40 29.65 -4.81
C ASP A 199 21.66 29.70 -3.30
N SER A 200 21.19 30.78 -2.65
CA SER A 200 21.25 30.89 -1.19
C SER A 200 20.15 31.77 -0.61
N CYS A 201 19.88 31.56 0.68
CA CYS A 201 18.83 32.22 1.42
C CYS A 201 19.39 32.91 2.67
N VAL A 202 19.01 34.17 2.88
CA VAL A 202 19.45 34.95 4.03
C VAL A 202 18.24 35.53 4.75
N ASN A 203 18.11 35.25 6.04
CA ASN A 203 17.13 35.90 6.89
C ASN A 203 17.79 37.10 7.58
N THR A 204 17.35 38.30 7.21
CA THR A 204 17.71 39.55 7.85
C THR A 204 16.58 39.94 8.80
N GLY A 205 16.84 40.75 9.84
CA GLY A 205 15.76 41.28 10.68
C GLY A 205 14.66 42.05 9.90
N ALA A 206 14.91 42.42 8.65
CA ALA A 206 13.97 43.07 7.73
C ALA A 206 13.20 42.10 6.80
N GLY A 207 13.50 40.80 6.85
CA GLY A 207 12.86 39.76 6.05
C GLY A 207 13.85 38.76 5.46
N VAL A 208 13.29 37.80 4.72
CA VAL A 208 14.03 36.72 4.06
C VAL A 208 14.34 37.13 2.63
N TRP A 209 15.55 36.82 2.17
CA TRP A 209 16.06 37.17 0.85
C TRP A 209 16.59 35.94 0.15
N GLY A 210 16.25 35.80 -1.13
CA GLY A 210 16.86 34.87 -2.06
C GLY A 210 18.00 35.58 -2.80
N ILE A 211 19.08 34.84 -3.05
CA ILE A 211 20.25 35.32 -3.77
C ILE A 211 20.52 34.34 -4.91
N TRP A 212 20.68 34.88 -6.11
CA TRP A 212 21.06 34.16 -7.32
C TRP A 212 22.39 34.68 -7.83
N VAL A 213 23.25 33.76 -8.27
CA VAL A 213 24.50 34.03 -8.97
C VAL A 213 24.37 33.43 -10.36
N VAL A 214 24.02 34.28 -11.32
CA VAL A 214 23.74 33.89 -12.70
C VAL A 214 24.94 34.18 -13.60
N GLU A 215 25.09 33.40 -14.66
CA GLU A 215 26.13 33.62 -15.66
C GLU A 215 25.83 34.89 -16.47
N ASP A 216 26.85 35.71 -16.67
CA ASP A 216 26.83 36.96 -17.43
C ASP A 216 28.22 37.26 -17.98
N GLU A 217 28.39 37.20 -19.31
CA GLU A 217 29.68 37.43 -19.99
C GLU A 217 30.15 38.90 -19.94
N GLU A 218 29.27 39.84 -19.55
CA GLU A 218 29.67 41.23 -19.29
C GLU A 218 30.39 41.39 -17.95
N CYS A 219 30.32 40.36 -17.11
CA CYS A 219 31.10 40.18 -15.91
C CYS A 219 32.31 39.26 -16.17
#